data_AF-J2HPN1-F1
#
_entry.id   AF-J2HPN1-F1
#
_cell.length_a   1.000
_cell.length_b   1.000
_cell.length_c   1.000
_cell.angle_alpha   90.00
_cell.angle_beta   90.00
_cell.angle_gamma   90.00
#
_symmetry.space_group_name_H-M   'P 1'
#
loop_
_entity.id
_entity.type
_entity.pdbx_description
1 polymer ?
#
loop_
_entity_poly.entity_id
_entity_poly.type
_entity_poly.pdbx_seq_one_letter_code
_entity_poly.pdbx_strand_id
1 'polypeptide(L)'
;GGHNPLEPARVDCPIVSGPHVENWLTAYADLRAVGGAAFADGSVLGQRLAALLTEPERLAAQAVRAQAFVAARDAEARAGLDRILELLPPGASA
;
A
#
# COMPACT_ATOMS: atom_id res chain seq x y z
N GLY A 1 8.43 -14.08 -1.77
CA GLY A 1 7.06 -14.26 -2.29
C GLY A 1 6.23 -13.02 -2.01
N GLY A 2 4.92 -13.10 -2.19
CA GLY A 2 3.96 -12.03 -1.88
C GLY A 2 3.54 -11.17 -3.07
N HIS A 3 2.43 -10.44 -2.89
CA HIS A 3 1.84 -9.54 -3.88
C HIS A 3 2.05 -8.07 -3.52
N ASN A 4 1.88 -7.19 -4.50
CA ASN A 4 2.07 -5.75 -4.35
C ASN A 4 0.99 -5.15 -3.44
N PRO A 5 1.31 -4.64 -2.24
CA PRO A 5 0.31 -4.05 -1.36
C PRO A 5 -0.15 -2.66 -1.83
N LEU A 6 0.53 -2.05 -2.79
CA LEU A 6 0.17 -0.73 -3.32
C LEU A 6 -1.08 -0.80 -4.21
N GLU A 7 -1.37 -1.96 -4.82
CA GLU A 7 -2.57 -2.16 -5.64
C GLU A 7 -3.86 -1.99 -4.81
N PRO A 8 -4.10 -2.77 -3.72
CA PRO A 8 -5.29 -2.59 -2.89
C PRO A 8 -5.31 -1.23 -2.18
N ALA A 9 -4.15 -0.68 -1.80
CA ALA A 9 -4.08 0.63 -1.16
C ALA A 9 -4.57 1.79 -2.05
N ARG A 10 -4.44 1.68 -3.39
CA ARG A 10 -4.93 2.69 -4.33
C ARG A 10 -6.46 2.68 -4.49
N VAL A 11 -7.11 1.56 -4.21
CA VAL A 11 -8.54 1.35 -4.46
C VAL A 11 -9.36 1.28 -3.17
N ASP A 12 -8.89 1.97 -2.12
CA ASP A 12 -9.56 2.05 -0.81
C ASP A 12 -9.91 0.68 -0.21
N CYS A 13 -9.05 -0.32 -0.46
CA CYS A 13 -9.25 -1.68 0.03
C CYS A 13 -8.42 -1.91 1.31
N PRO A 14 -9.05 -2.26 2.44
CA PRO A 14 -8.32 -2.64 3.66
C PRO A 14 -7.43 -3.87 3.44
N ILE A 15 -6.19 -3.82 3.94
CA ILE A 15 -5.18 -4.86 3.66
C ILE A 15 -4.94 -5.72 4.91
N VAL A 16 -5.11 -7.03 4.75
CA VAL A 16 -4.62 -8.04 5.70
C VAL A 16 -3.68 -8.99 4.96
N SER A 17 -2.47 -9.20 5.48
CA SER A 17 -1.47 -10.06 4.86
C SER A 17 -0.91 -11.09 5.83
N GLY A 18 -0.35 -12.17 5.28
CA GLY A 18 0.48 -13.13 6.00
C GLY A 18 1.96 -12.70 6.06
N PRO A 19 2.84 -13.51 6.68
CA PRO A 19 4.26 -13.16 6.85
C PRO A 19 5.08 -13.23 5.54
N HIS A 20 4.59 -13.91 4.51
CA HIS A 20 5.31 -14.16 3.26
C HIS A 20 5.21 -13.00 2.27
N VAL A 21 5.88 -11.90 2.59
CA VAL A 21 5.87 -10.63 1.83
C VAL A 21 7.25 -10.23 1.32
N GLU A 22 8.15 -11.19 1.13
CA GLU A 22 9.58 -10.96 0.90
C GLU A 22 9.85 -10.09 -0.34
N ASN A 23 8.98 -10.13 -1.36
CA ASN A 23 9.12 -9.32 -2.58
C ASN A 23 8.75 -7.85 -2.37
N TRP A 24 8.12 -7.51 -1.24
CA TRP A 24 7.54 -6.20 -0.95
C TRP A 24 7.80 -5.74 0.50
N LEU A 25 8.88 -6.23 1.13
CA LEU A 25 9.17 -6.05 2.56
C LEU A 25 9.05 -4.59 3.01
N THR A 26 9.71 -3.68 2.31
CA THR A 26 9.70 -2.25 2.67
C THR A 26 8.30 -1.65 2.54
N ALA A 27 7.59 -1.92 1.44
CA ALA A 27 6.25 -1.41 1.24
C ALA A 27 5.27 -1.88 2.33
N TYR A 28 5.35 -3.16 2.72
CA TYR A 28 4.56 -3.71 3.81
C TYR A 28 4.97 -3.18 5.19
N ALA A 29 6.26 -3.00 5.44
CA ALA A 29 6.76 -2.43 6.70
C ALA A 29 6.28 -0.98 6.86
N ASP A 30 6.38 -0.17 5.81
CA ASP A 30 5.93 1.22 5.80
C ASP A 30 4.41 1.33 5.96
N LEU A 31 3.65 0.53 5.20
CA LEU A 31 2.19 0.46 5.33
C LEU A 31 1.76 0.03 6.74
N ARG A 32 2.47 -0.93 7.34
CA ARG A 32 2.22 -1.35 8.73
C ARG A 32 2.53 -0.22 9.71
N ALA A 33 3.60 0.54 9.51
CA ALA A 33 3.99 1.64 10.39
C ALA A 33 2.93 2.75 10.42
N VAL A 34 2.26 3.02 9.28
CA VAL A 34 1.13 3.97 9.22
C VAL A 34 -0.22 3.32 9.55
N GLY A 35 -0.25 2.03 9.93
CA GLY A 35 -1.48 1.30 10.20
C GLY A 35 -2.40 1.15 8.99
N GLY A 36 -1.84 1.17 7.77
CA GLY A 36 -2.52 0.93 6.49
C GLY A 36 -2.55 -0.55 6.09
N ALA A 37 -1.84 -1.43 6.80
CA ALA A 37 -1.92 -2.87 6.64
C ALA A 37 -1.81 -3.61 7.97
N ALA A 38 -2.58 -4.68 8.11
CA ALA A 38 -2.53 -5.60 9.24
C ALA A 38 -1.90 -6.95 8.85
N PHE A 39 -1.36 -7.64 9.86
CA PHE A 39 -0.75 -8.95 9.69
C PHE A 39 -1.48 -10.01 10.51
N ALA A 40 -1.67 -11.18 9.91
CA ALA A 40 -2.32 -12.32 10.53
C ALA A 40 -1.74 -13.63 9.97
N ASP A 41 -1.41 -14.56 10.86
CA ASP A 41 -1.08 -15.92 10.47
C ASP A 41 -2.34 -16.68 10.03
N GLY A 42 -2.16 -17.68 9.16
CA GLY A 42 -3.27 -18.45 8.59
C GLY A 42 -4.17 -19.11 9.64
N SER A 43 -3.60 -19.54 10.78
CA SER A 43 -4.33 -20.17 11.89
C SER A 43 -5.36 -19.25 12.55
N VAL A 44 -5.16 -17.92 12.49
CA VAL A 44 -6.03 -16.92 13.13
C VAL A 44 -6.73 -16.00 12.13
N LEU A 45 -6.42 -16.12 10.84
CA LEU A 45 -6.91 -15.22 9.79
C LEU A 45 -8.44 -15.17 9.74
N GLY A 46 -9.11 -16.33 9.80
CA GLY A 46 -10.57 -16.39 9.74
C GLY A 46 -11.25 -15.63 10.89
N GLN A 47 -10.78 -15.82 12.13
CA GLN A 47 -11.31 -15.10 13.30
C GLN A 47 -11.04 -13.59 13.20
N ARG A 48 -9.85 -13.20 12.75
CA ARG A 48 -9.49 -11.78 12.58
C ARG A 48 -10.35 -11.11 11.52
N LEU A 49 -10.58 -11.77 10.38
CA LEU A 49 -11.45 -11.26 9.32
C LEU A 49 -12.89 -11.12 9.82
N ALA A 50 -13.42 -12.14 10.51
CA ALA A 50 -14.76 -12.07 11.08
C ALA A 50 -14.93 -10.88 12.05
N ALA A 51 -13.97 -10.66 12.95
CA ALA A 51 -13.98 -9.52 13.86
C ALA A 51 -13.90 -8.17 13.10
N LEU A 52 -12.97 -8.05 12.15
CA LEU A 52 -12.80 -6.83 11.35
C LEU A 52 -14.06 -6.45 10.56
N LEU A 53 -14.79 -7.44 10.03
CA LEU A 53 -16.04 -7.21 9.31
C LEU A 53 -17.16 -6.64 10.19
N THR A 54 -17.04 -6.74 11.52
CA THR A 54 -17.95 -6.06 12.47
C THR A 54 -17.52 -4.63 12.82
N GLU A 55 -16.33 -4.20 12.37
CA GLU A 55 -15.75 -2.88 12.63
C GLU A 55 -15.51 -2.09 11.31
N PRO A 56 -16.54 -1.78 10.51
CA PRO A 56 -16.39 -1.18 9.19
C PRO A 56 -15.70 0.18 9.21
N GLU A 57 -15.94 1.00 10.24
CA GLU A 57 -15.27 2.30 10.40
C GLU A 57 -13.75 2.15 10.59
N ARG A 58 -13.32 1.10 11.30
CA ARG A 58 -11.90 0.80 11.48
C ARG A 58 -11.26 0.35 10.18
N LEU A 59 -11.96 -0.45 9.38
CA LEU A 59 -11.52 -0.88 8.06
C LEU A 59 -11.39 0.32 7.11
N ALA A 60 -12.39 1.21 7.07
CA ALA A 60 -12.34 2.45 6.29
C ALA A 60 -11.16 3.33 6.72
N ALA A 61 -10.95 3.52 8.04
CA ALA A 61 -9.82 4.30 8.52
C ALA A 61 -8.46 3.68 8.15
N GLN A 62 -8.34 2.35 8.11
CA GLN A 62 -7.14 1.67 7.60
C GLN A 62 -6.93 1.93 6.11
N ALA A 63 -7.99 1.82 5.30
CA ALA A 63 -7.92 2.06 3.87
C ALA A 63 -7.53 3.51 3.55
N VAL A 64 -8.09 4.49 4.26
CA VAL A 64 -7.69 5.91 4.16
C VAL A 64 -6.20 6.11 4.45
N ARG A 65 -5.66 5.45 5.49
CA ARG A 65 -4.22 5.55 5.81
C ARG A 65 -3.35 4.91 4.72
N ALA A 66 -3.78 3.77 4.17
CA ALA A 66 -3.08 3.11 3.07
C ALA A 66 -3.11 3.97 1.79
N GLN A 67 -4.25 4.56 1.47
CA GLN A 67 -4.42 5.45 0.33
C GLN A 67 -3.55 6.71 0.47
N ALA A 68 -3.53 7.34 1.64
CA ALA A 68 -2.71 8.51 1.91
C ALA A 68 -1.20 8.19 1.74
N PHE A 69 -0.77 7.03 2.20
CA PHE A 69 0.60 6.55 2.00
C PHE A 69 0.95 6.41 0.52
N VAL A 70 0.10 5.75 -0.28
CA VAL A 70 0.39 5.57 -1.71
C VAL A 70 0.30 6.88 -2.48
N ALA A 71 -0.64 7.77 -2.15
CA ALA A 71 -0.75 9.08 -2.76
C ALA A 71 0.53 9.92 -2.57
N ALA A 72 1.11 9.89 -1.38
CA ALA A 72 2.38 10.58 -1.11
C ALA A 72 3.52 10.01 -1.96
N ARG A 73 3.61 8.68 -2.08
CA ARG A 73 4.63 8.01 -2.92
C ARG A 73 4.44 8.28 -4.40
N ASP A 74 3.20 8.26 -4.89
CA ASP A 74 2.90 8.53 -6.29
C ASP A 74 3.23 9.99 -6.65
N ALA A 75 3.03 10.94 -5.71
CA ALA A 75 3.46 12.32 -5.87
C ALA A 75 5.00 12.46 -5.93
N GLU A 76 5.72 11.78 -5.05
CA GLU A 76 7.18 11.74 -5.07
C GLU A 76 7.73 11.14 -6.39
N ALA A 77 7.14 10.03 -6.83
CA ALA A 77 7.50 9.40 -8.10
C ALA A 77 7.23 10.32 -9.30
N ARG A 78 6.12 11.06 -9.28
CA ARG A 78 5.81 12.07 -10.31
C ARG A 78 6.84 13.18 -10.34
N ALA A 79 7.19 13.75 -9.18
CA ALA A 79 8.20 14.81 -9.09
C ALA A 79 9.57 14.33 -9.60
N GLY A 80 9.95 13.09 -9.28
CA GLY A 80 11.17 12.46 -9.81
C GLY A 80 11.14 12.30 -11.32
N LEU A 81 10.01 11.86 -11.88
CA LEU A 81 9.82 11.77 -13.33
C LEU A 81 9.94 13.15 -13.99
N ASP A 82 9.27 14.16 -13.47
CA ASP A 82 9.31 15.53 -14.00
C ASP A 82 10.76 16.04 -14.07
N ARG A 83 11.56 15.78 -13.02
CA ARG A 83 12.98 16.15 -13.00
C ARG A 83 13.81 15.39 -14.02
N ILE A 84 13.51 14.13 -14.30
CA ILE A 84 14.18 13.36 -15.37
C ILE A 84 13.83 13.94 -16.74
N LEU A 85 12.56 14.30 -16.96
CA LEU A 85 12.11 14.88 -18.23
C LEU A 85 12.78 16.22 -18.52
N GLU A 86 13.04 17.05 -17.51
CA GLU A 86 13.81 18.30 -17.65
C GLU A 86 15.25 18.11 -18.15
N LEU A 87 15.81 16.90 -18.03
CA LEU A 87 17.17 16.59 -18.49
C LEU A 87 17.22 16.06 -19.92
N LEU A 88 16.06 15.81 -20.54
CA LEU A 88 16.01 15.31 -21.92
C LEU A 88 16.36 16.42 -22.93
N PRO A 89 17.15 16.12 -23.97
CA PRO A 89 17.45 17.09 -25.01
C PRO A 89 16.19 17.47 -25.79
N PRO A 90 16.09 18.71 -26.29
CA PRO A 90 14.93 19.16 -27.07
C PRO A 90 14.73 18.26 -28.30
N GLY A 91 13.53 17.71 -28.48
CA GLY A 91 13.17 16.87 -29.62
C GLY A 91 13.27 15.35 -29.40
N ALA A 92 13.71 14.89 -28.22
CA ALA A 92 13.53 13.51 -27.80
C ALA A 92 12.07 13.32 -27.36
N SER A 93 11.15 13.11 -28.31
CA SER A 93 9.77 12.78 -27.98
C SER A 93 9.68 11.37 -27.35
N ALA A 94 8.78 11.24 -26.37
CA ALA A 94 8.34 9.97 -25.78
C ALA A 94 7.50 9.14 -26.76
#